data_AF-A0A3D8R9G3-F1
#
_entry.id   AF-A0A3D8R9G3-F1
#
_cell.length_a   1.000
_cell.length_b   1.000
_cell.length_c   1.000
_cell.angle_alpha   90.00
_cell.angle_beta   90.00
_cell.angle_gamma   90.00
#
_symmetry.space_group_name_H-M   'P 1'
#
loop_
_entity.id
_entity.type
_entity.pdbx_description
1 polymer ?
#
loop_
_entity_poly.entity_id
_entity_poly.type
_entity_poly.pdbx_seq_one_letter_code
_entity_poly.pdbx_strand_id
1 'polypeptide(L)'
;MLEVQGYSDPMTPRDALTEFLIENIGLLDLPAMTIGRRTPCLEIWFRCVMPLGRTGIEPTSGLPRTLLDIYSNIGSPSAETQFTLWTPGKAEIIIQYQYWEAYRLAGIIVARSLFYIDTWQGHTSSNGCSNRLALDDDIESLICRILACAKALRTAKEEDPFQNPLYHCILAPLFMAALSAPASSACRDPAAEEFKNFVDERNHPVDQALWGIVLEVWDRQRERPQCVPLSLANEFAQEMEIELHLY
;
A
#
# COMPACT_ATOMS: atom_id res chain seq x y z
N MET A 1 24.82 -43.42 -7.49
CA MET A 1 24.03 -43.19 -6.27
C MET A 1 24.53 -41.86 -5.72
N LEU A 2 23.85 -40.76 -6.07
CA LEU A 2 24.26 -39.41 -5.72
C LEU A 2 23.57 -39.04 -4.41
N GLU A 3 24.35 -38.90 -3.34
CA GLU A 3 23.87 -38.31 -2.09
C GLU A 3 23.60 -36.83 -2.33
N VAL A 4 22.31 -36.46 -2.34
CA VAL A 4 21.87 -35.08 -2.31
C VAL A 4 22.03 -34.60 -0.87
N GLN A 5 23.20 -34.03 -0.58
CA GLN A 5 23.49 -33.38 0.68
C GLN A 5 22.95 -31.95 0.60
N GLY A 6 21.85 -31.70 1.32
CA GLY A 6 21.22 -30.38 1.37
C GLY A 6 19.89 -30.37 2.11
N TYR A 7 19.74 -31.16 3.18
CA TYR A 7 18.67 -30.92 4.15
C TYR A 7 19.24 -30.00 5.23
N SER A 8 19.07 -28.70 5.04
CA SER A 8 19.39 -27.70 6.06
C SER A 8 18.45 -27.93 7.25
N ASP A 9 19.04 -28.22 8.40
CA ASP A 9 18.34 -28.29 9.68
C ASP A 9 17.56 -26.98 9.90
N PRO A 10 16.23 -27.01 10.16
CA PRO A 10 15.42 -25.82 10.38
C PRO A 10 15.85 -24.97 11.61
N MET A 11 16.84 -25.41 12.37
CA MET A 11 17.33 -24.77 13.60
C MET A 11 18.71 -24.12 13.51
N THR A 12 19.34 -24.01 12.32
CA THR A 12 20.56 -23.18 12.22
C THR A 12 20.16 -21.71 12.25
N PRO A 13 20.63 -20.90 13.23
CA PRO A 13 20.36 -19.46 13.23
C PRO A 13 20.89 -18.87 11.93
N ARG A 14 20.03 -18.22 11.15
CA ARG A 14 20.47 -17.45 9.99
C ARG A 14 21.36 -16.33 10.51
N ASP A 15 22.44 -16.02 9.79
CA ASP A 15 23.22 -14.84 10.14
C ASP A 15 22.37 -13.57 9.95
N ALA A 16 22.68 -12.53 10.73
CA ALA A 16 21.88 -11.31 10.76
C ALA A 16 21.78 -10.60 9.40
N LEU A 17 22.80 -10.75 8.54
CA LEU A 17 22.80 -10.17 7.20
C LEU A 17 21.79 -10.89 6.30
N THR A 18 21.78 -12.22 6.31
CA THR A 18 20.83 -13.03 5.55
C THR A 18 19.39 -12.70 5.95
N GLU A 19 19.12 -12.53 7.24
CA GLU A 19 17.79 -12.17 7.72
C GLU A 19 17.38 -10.76 7.29
N PHE A 20 18.29 -9.79 7.40
CA PHE A 20 18.07 -8.43 6.92
C PHE A 20 17.79 -8.38 5.42
N LEU A 21 18.55 -9.12 4.61
CA LEU A 21 18.36 -9.18 3.15
C LEU A 21 17.02 -9.82 2.79
N ILE A 22 16.63 -10.92 3.43
CA ILE A 22 15.35 -11.57 3.19
C ILE A 22 14.19 -10.64 3.56
N GLU A 23 14.32 -9.90 4.67
CA GLU A 23 13.32 -8.91 5.08
C GLU A 23 13.16 -7.78 4.06
N ASN A 24 14.27 -7.22 3.56
CA ASN A 24 14.23 -6.16 2.54
C ASN A 24 13.69 -6.65 1.19
N ILE A 25 14.10 -7.85 0.75
CA ILE A 25 13.55 -8.44 -0.47
C ILE A 25 12.05 -8.73 -0.28
N GLY A 26 11.65 -9.20 0.90
CA GLY A 26 10.25 -9.41 1.25
C GLY A 26 9.43 -8.12 1.20
N LEU A 27 10.00 -7.00 1.65
CA LEU A 27 9.36 -5.68 1.58
C LEU A 27 9.12 -5.24 0.14
N LEU A 28 10.12 -5.40 -0.73
CA LEU A 28 10.02 -5.07 -2.16
C LEU A 28 9.05 -5.99 -2.91
N ASP A 29 8.89 -7.23 -2.44
CA ASP A 29 7.99 -8.22 -3.02
C ASP A 29 6.53 -8.10 -2.52
N LEU A 30 6.18 -7.10 -1.70
CA LEU A 30 4.80 -6.97 -1.21
C LEU A 30 3.78 -6.76 -2.36
N PRO A 31 2.67 -7.53 -2.37
CA PRO A 31 1.76 -7.60 -3.52
C PRO A 31 1.02 -6.29 -3.84
N ALA A 32 0.77 -5.45 -2.84
CA ALA A 32 0.01 -4.20 -2.98
C ALA A 32 0.88 -2.94 -3.11
N MET A 33 2.21 -3.09 -3.07
CA MET A 33 3.15 -1.96 -3.10
C MET A 33 3.81 -1.78 -4.47
N THR A 34 3.28 -2.43 -5.50
CA THR A 34 3.80 -2.36 -6.86
C THR A 34 2.66 -2.19 -7.85
N ILE A 35 2.74 -1.15 -8.68
CA ILE A 35 1.81 -0.90 -9.78
C ILE A 35 2.44 -1.42 -11.08
N GLY A 36 1.65 -2.11 -11.89
CA GLY A 36 2.10 -2.64 -13.18
C GLY A 36 2.99 -3.88 -13.05
N ARG A 37 2.92 -4.60 -11.92
CA ARG A 37 3.76 -5.78 -11.64
C ARG A 37 3.72 -6.77 -12.80
N ARG A 38 4.89 -7.07 -13.40
CA ARG A 38 5.02 -8.00 -14.54
C ARG A 38 5.34 -9.41 -14.09
N THR A 39 6.10 -9.55 -13.01
CA THR A 39 6.44 -10.85 -12.43
C THR A 39 5.49 -11.20 -11.28
N PRO A 40 5.03 -12.46 -11.16
CA PRO A 40 4.22 -12.87 -10.02
C PRO A 40 4.87 -12.52 -8.68
N CYS A 41 4.06 -12.11 -7.70
CA CYS A 41 4.50 -11.97 -6.31
C CYS A 41 5.05 -13.32 -5.81
N LEU A 42 6.27 -13.31 -5.28
CA LEU A 42 6.90 -14.52 -4.74
C LEU A 42 6.45 -14.81 -3.31
N GLU A 43 5.72 -13.87 -2.70
CA GLU A 43 5.20 -13.90 -1.34
C GLU A 43 6.32 -14.08 -0.31
N ILE A 44 7.47 -13.47 -0.56
CA ILE A 44 8.68 -13.67 0.27
C ILE A 44 8.42 -13.25 1.71
N TRP A 45 7.74 -12.12 1.94
CA TRP A 45 7.38 -11.71 3.30
C TRP A 45 6.52 -12.76 4.01
N PHE A 46 5.43 -13.19 3.38
CA PHE A 46 4.49 -14.16 3.95
C PHE A 46 5.14 -15.53 4.20
N ARG A 47 6.00 -16.00 3.29
CA ARG A 47 6.60 -17.34 3.34
C ARG A 47 7.86 -17.41 4.20
N CYS A 48 8.64 -16.34 4.26
CA CYS A 48 9.99 -16.36 4.83
C CYS A 48 10.18 -15.42 6.02
N VAL A 49 9.45 -14.32 6.10
CA VAL A 49 9.62 -13.28 7.15
C VAL A 49 8.59 -13.43 8.25
N MET A 50 7.30 -13.43 7.90
CA MET A 50 6.18 -13.55 8.83
C MET A 50 6.29 -14.78 9.75
N PRO A 51 6.69 -15.99 9.29
CA PRO A 51 6.81 -17.17 10.16
C PRO A 51 7.88 -17.05 11.25
N LEU A 52 8.81 -16.08 11.13
CA LEU A 52 9.81 -15.81 12.16
C LEU A 52 9.19 -15.15 13.41
N GLY A 53 7.93 -14.70 13.34
CA GLY A 53 7.19 -14.15 14.49
C GLY A 53 7.82 -12.88 15.08
N ARG A 54 8.55 -12.12 14.25
CA ARG A 54 9.25 -10.91 14.68
C ARG A 54 8.29 -9.78 14.94
N THR A 55 8.53 -9.04 16.00
CA THR A 55 7.75 -7.85 16.36
C THR A 55 8.59 -6.58 16.21
N GLY A 56 7.98 -5.44 16.49
CA GLY A 56 8.64 -4.14 16.37
C GLY A 56 8.61 -3.56 14.96
N ILE A 57 9.52 -2.63 14.71
CA ILE A 57 9.53 -1.79 13.51
C ILE A 57 10.54 -2.38 12.51
N GLU A 58 10.11 -2.54 11.27
CA GLU A 58 10.99 -2.90 10.16
C GLU A 58 11.84 -1.66 9.80
N PRO A 59 13.19 -1.77 9.81
CA PRO A 59 14.07 -0.60 9.79
C PRO A 59 14.09 0.17 8.46
N THR A 60 13.85 -0.49 7.31
CA THR A 60 13.92 0.16 6.00
C THR A 60 12.69 1.02 5.71
N SER A 61 11.50 0.50 6.03
CA SER A 61 10.22 1.18 5.85
C SER A 61 9.84 2.08 7.03
N GLY A 62 10.28 1.75 8.24
CA GLY A 62 9.77 2.36 9.47
C GLY A 62 8.34 1.93 9.83
N LEU A 63 7.76 0.92 9.16
CA LEU A 63 6.45 0.35 9.49
C LEU A 63 6.55 -0.78 10.51
N PRO A 64 5.50 -1.04 11.30
CA PRO A 64 5.46 -2.19 12.19
C PRO A 64 5.40 -3.48 11.37
N ARG A 65 6.20 -4.48 11.74
CA ARG A 65 6.19 -5.80 11.09
C ARG A 65 4.79 -6.42 11.08
N THR A 66 4.02 -6.22 12.14
CA THR A 66 2.63 -6.70 12.24
C THR A 66 1.69 -6.04 11.24
N LEU A 67 2.00 -4.83 10.76
CA LEU A 67 1.25 -4.19 9.69
C LEU A 67 1.69 -4.73 8.32
N LEU A 68 2.99 -4.95 8.13
CA LEU A 68 3.57 -5.56 6.94
C LEU A 68 3.10 -7.02 6.74
N ASP A 69 2.89 -7.75 7.83
CA ASP A 69 2.32 -9.10 7.82
C ASP A 69 0.92 -9.08 7.17
N ILE A 70 0.08 -8.10 7.50
CA ILE A 70 -1.24 -7.94 6.88
C ILE A 70 -1.09 -7.60 5.39
N TYR A 71 -0.18 -6.68 5.04
CA TYR A 71 0.12 -6.33 3.64
C TYR A 71 0.61 -7.54 2.82
N SER A 72 1.38 -8.43 3.43
CA SER A 72 1.92 -9.62 2.76
C SER A 72 0.82 -10.62 2.36
N ASN A 73 -0.33 -10.57 3.03
CA ASN A 73 -1.50 -11.40 2.77
C ASN A 73 -2.74 -10.55 2.41
N ILE A 74 -2.54 -9.41 1.76
CA ILE A 74 -3.60 -8.43 1.48
C ILE A 74 -4.70 -8.94 0.52
N GLY A 75 -4.39 -9.97 -0.27
CA GLY A 75 -5.39 -10.66 -1.11
C GLY A 75 -6.34 -11.57 -0.32
N SER A 76 -6.10 -11.79 0.97
CA SER A 76 -7.01 -12.57 1.81
C SER A 76 -8.37 -11.86 1.98
N PRO A 77 -9.50 -12.59 1.93
CA PRO A 77 -10.82 -12.03 2.24
C PRO A 77 -10.92 -11.38 3.63
N SER A 78 -10.02 -11.71 4.55
CA SER A 78 -9.97 -11.14 5.91
C SER A 78 -9.05 -9.93 6.04
N ALA A 79 -8.35 -9.50 4.99
CA ALA A 79 -7.33 -8.45 5.06
C ALA A 79 -7.91 -7.11 5.55
N GLU A 80 -9.08 -6.69 5.05
CA GLU A 80 -9.76 -5.48 5.52
C GLU A 80 -10.05 -5.53 7.03
N THR A 81 -10.58 -6.65 7.51
CA THR A 81 -10.87 -6.84 8.94
C THR A 81 -9.59 -6.81 9.76
N GLN A 82 -8.50 -7.41 9.27
CA GLN A 82 -7.20 -7.36 9.93
C GLN A 82 -6.67 -5.93 10.04
N PHE A 83 -6.72 -5.12 8.98
CA PHE A 83 -6.35 -3.70 9.07
C PHE A 83 -7.24 -2.91 10.01
N THR A 84 -8.54 -3.23 10.07
CA THR A 84 -9.51 -2.55 10.95
C THR A 84 -9.25 -2.85 12.43
N LEU A 85 -8.92 -4.10 12.75
CA LEU A 85 -8.64 -4.55 14.12
C LEU A 85 -7.18 -4.36 14.54
N TRP A 86 -6.30 -4.03 13.60
CA TRP A 86 -4.89 -3.83 13.88
C TRP A 86 -4.68 -2.70 14.89
N THR A 87 -3.83 -2.95 15.88
CA THR A 87 -3.44 -1.97 16.88
C THR A 87 -1.94 -1.71 16.76
N PRO A 88 -1.51 -0.43 16.83
CA PRO A 88 -0.10 -0.11 16.74
C PRO A 88 0.63 -0.58 17.99
N GLY A 89 1.89 -1.00 17.79
CA GLY A 89 2.82 -1.22 18.89
C GLY A 89 3.27 0.09 19.55
N LYS A 90 4.31 0.00 20.36
CA LYS A 90 4.95 1.19 20.95
C LYS A 90 5.80 1.90 19.90
N ALA A 91 5.46 3.14 19.58
CA ALA A 91 6.30 4.03 18.79
C ALA A 91 7.34 4.72 19.68
N GLU A 92 8.46 5.14 19.07
CA GLU A 92 9.47 5.96 19.75
C GLU A 92 9.06 7.44 19.77
N ILE A 93 8.43 7.90 18.70
CA ILE A 93 7.95 9.28 18.53
C ILE A 93 6.47 9.29 18.15
N ILE A 94 5.72 10.27 18.66
CA ILE A 94 4.25 10.34 18.49
C ILE A 94 3.86 10.41 17.02
N ILE A 95 4.62 11.14 16.20
CA ILE A 95 4.29 11.33 14.79
C ILE A 95 4.35 10.03 13.97
N GLN A 96 5.10 9.04 14.44
CA GLN A 96 5.19 7.73 13.81
C GLN A 96 3.84 6.99 13.83
N TYR A 97 2.97 7.26 14.81
CA TYR A 97 1.59 6.74 14.79
C TYR A 97 0.78 7.27 13.61
N GLN A 98 0.99 8.53 13.19
CA GLN A 98 0.31 9.10 12.02
C GLN A 98 0.80 8.47 10.73
N TYR A 99 2.11 8.21 10.65
CA TYR A 99 2.70 7.47 9.55
C TYR A 99 2.11 6.05 9.42
N TRP A 100 2.06 5.30 10.52
CA TRP A 100 1.48 3.96 10.53
C TRP A 100 -0.02 3.95 10.22
N GLU A 101 -0.76 4.93 10.74
CA GLU A 101 -2.19 5.06 10.50
C GLU A 101 -2.49 5.34 9.03
N ALA A 102 -1.71 6.20 8.36
CA ALA A 102 -1.85 6.45 6.93
C ALA A 102 -1.70 5.16 6.10
N TYR A 103 -0.69 4.35 6.42
CA TYR A 103 -0.50 3.04 5.77
C TYR A 103 -1.60 2.04 6.11
N ARG A 104 -2.09 2.00 7.36
CA ARG A 104 -3.20 1.13 7.73
C ARG A 104 -4.47 1.47 6.94
N LEU A 105 -4.78 2.76 6.81
CA LEU A 105 -5.94 3.25 6.06
C LEU A 105 -5.82 2.97 4.56
N ALA A 106 -4.64 3.20 3.97
CA ALA A 106 -4.38 2.85 2.59
C ALA A 106 -4.53 1.34 2.35
N GLY A 107 -4.11 0.51 3.30
CA GLY A 107 -4.28 -0.93 3.26
C GLY A 107 -5.75 -1.37 3.21
N ILE A 108 -6.64 -0.67 3.93
CA ILE A 108 -8.10 -0.88 3.84
C ILE A 108 -8.61 -0.58 2.43
N ILE A 109 -8.22 0.58 1.86
CA ILE A 109 -8.62 0.97 0.50
C ILE A 109 -8.18 -0.08 -0.53
N VAL A 110 -6.94 -0.58 -0.41
CA VAL A 110 -6.41 -1.60 -1.32
C VAL A 110 -7.10 -2.95 -1.12
N ALA A 111 -7.28 -3.42 0.12
CA ALA A 111 -7.95 -4.68 0.41
C ALA A 111 -9.38 -4.71 -0.15
N ARG A 112 -10.12 -3.61 0.00
CA ARG A 112 -11.43 -3.43 -0.63
C ARG A 112 -11.34 -3.53 -2.14
N SER A 113 -10.41 -2.80 -2.74
CA SER A 113 -10.20 -2.79 -4.19
C SER A 113 -9.93 -4.19 -4.74
N LEU A 114 -9.05 -4.96 -4.10
CA LEU A 114 -8.72 -6.34 -4.49
C LEU A 114 -9.92 -7.29 -4.34
N PHE A 115 -10.66 -7.18 -3.23
CA PHE A 115 -11.89 -7.97 -3.05
C PHE A 115 -12.91 -7.73 -4.17
N TYR A 116 -13.05 -6.49 -4.64
CA TYR A 116 -13.88 -6.22 -5.82
C TYR A 116 -13.32 -6.90 -7.06
N ILE A 117 -12.04 -6.73 -7.35
CA ILE A 117 -11.43 -7.32 -8.54
C ILE A 117 -11.69 -8.83 -8.60
N ASP A 118 -11.48 -9.54 -7.49
CA ASP A 118 -11.70 -10.98 -7.41
C ASP A 118 -13.18 -11.37 -7.54
N THR A 119 -14.08 -10.66 -6.88
CA THR A 119 -15.53 -10.94 -6.96
C THR A 119 -16.09 -10.69 -8.36
N TRP A 120 -15.61 -9.67 -9.07
CA TRP A 120 -16.01 -9.36 -10.44
C TRP A 120 -15.41 -10.33 -11.47
N GLN A 121 -14.21 -10.85 -11.24
CA GLN A 121 -13.60 -11.88 -12.10
C GLN A 121 -14.17 -13.28 -11.83
N GLY A 122 -14.67 -13.55 -10.62
CA GLY A 122 -15.15 -14.87 -10.19
C GLY A 122 -16.60 -15.22 -10.55
N HIS A 123 -17.52 -14.26 -10.71
CA HIS A 123 -18.95 -14.57 -10.88
C HIS A 123 -19.74 -13.62 -11.79
N THR A 124 -20.14 -14.13 -12.96
CA THR A 124 -21.47 -13.89 -13.54
C THR A 124 -22.54 -14.42 -12.57
N SER A 125 -22.96 -13.66 -11.56
CA SER A 125 -24.20 -13.92 -10.83
C SER A 125 -24.74 -12.68 -10.13
N SER A 126 -25.95 -12.33 -10.54
CA SER A 126 -26.77 -11.21 -10.12
C SER A 126 -26.97 -11.15 -8.59
N ASN A 127 -26.45 -10.08 -7.96
CA ASN A 127 -27.06 -9.32 -6.83
C ASN A 127 -26.09 -8.31 -6.15
N GLY A 128 -24.91 -8.02 -6.71
CA GLY A 128 -23.89 -7.17 -6.07
C GLY A 128 -24.14 -5.65 -6.02
N CYS A 129 -25.26 -5.12 -6.51
CA CYS A 129 -25.47 -3.67 -6.58
C CYS A 129 -25.68 -2.99 -5.21
N SER A 130 -26.14 -3.72 -4.19
CA SER A 130 -26.44 -3.12 -2.87
C SER A 130 -25.21 -2.78 -2.03
N ASN A 131 -24.04 -3.37 -2.32
CA ASN A 131 -22.80 -3.09 -1.56
C ASN A 131 -22.00 -1.91 -2.11
N ARG A 132 -22.25 -1.43 -3.33
CA ARG A 132 -21.50 -0.31 -3.92
C ARG A 132 -21.67 1.00 -3.16
N LEU A 133 -22.89 1.31 -2.72
CA LEU A 133 -23.22 2.57 -2.04
C LEU A 133 -22.65 2.67 -0.63
N ALA A 134 -22.49 1.55 0.09
CA ALA A 134 -21.91 1.55 1.44
C ALA A 134 -20.39 1.76 1.44
N LEU A 135 -19.73 1.63 0.28
CA LEU A 135 -18.30 1.87 0.15
C LEU A 135 -17.93 3.29 -0.22
N ASP A 136 -18.74 3.99 -1.01
CA ASP A 136 -18.44 5.36 -1.42
C ASP A 136 -18.47 6.33 -0.23
N ASP A 137 -19.40 6.16 0.72
CA ASP A 137 -19.46 7.03 1.91
C ASP A 137 -18.29 6.78 2.89
N ASP A 138 -17.79 5.54 2.98
CA ASP A 138 -16.68 5.19 3.86
C ASP A 138 -15.31 5.44 3.22
N ILE A 139 -15.18 5.36 1.89
CA ILE A 139 -13.91 5.65 1.21
C ILE A 139 -13.52 7.12 1.37
N GLU A 140 -14.49 8.03 1.34
CA GLU A 140 -14.26 9.46 1.56
C GLU A 140 -13.71 9.71 2.97
N SER A 141 -14.28 9.06 3.98
CA SER A 141 -13.80 9.08 5.36
C SER A 141 -12.36 8.56 5.49
N LEU A 142 -12.03 7.45 4.82
CA LEU A 142 -10.67 6.90 4.80
C LEU A 142 -9.67 7.87 4.14
N ILE A 143 -10.02 8.43 2.98
CA ILE A 143 -9.19 9.40 2.25
C ILE A 143 -8.94 10.63 3.12
N CYS A 144 -9.99 11.22 3.68
CA CYS A 144 -9.85 12.42 4.48
C CYS A 144 -9.05 12.17 5.79
N ARG A 145 -9.09 10.94 6.35
CA ARG A 145 -8.18 10.53 7.44
C ARG A 145 -6.72 10.39 6.99
N ILE A 146 -6.46 9.84 5.80
CA ILE A 146 -5.10 9.80 5.22
C ILE A 146 -4.56 11.22 5.05
N LEU A 147 -5.37 12.14 4.52
CA LEU A 147 -4.99 13.55 4.37
C LEU A 147 -4.69 14.22 5.71
N ALA A 148 -5.46 13.90 6.76
CA ALA A 148 -5.18 14.38 8.10
C ALA A 148 -3.82 13.87 8.63
N CYS A 149 -3.49 12.60 8.42
CA CYS A 149 -2.18 12.04 8.77
C CYS A 149 -1.04 12.70 7.98
N ALA A 150 -1.21 12.89 6.67
CA ALA A 150 -0.23 13.55 5.82
C ALA A 150 0.01 15.01 6.24
N LYS A 151 -1.06 15.74 6.57
CA LYS A 151 -0.95 17.09 7.12
C LYS A 151 -0.19 17.11 8.44
N ALA A 152 -0.47 16.18 9.36
CA ALA A 152 0.25 16.10 10.62
C ALA A 152 1.76 15.83 10.41
N LEU A 153 2.11 14.94 9.48
CA LEU A 153 3.51 14.64 9.12
C LEU A 153 4.21 15.84 8.49
N ARG A 154 3.54 16.58 7.60
CA ARG A 154 4.06 17.81 7.01
C ARG A 154 4.32 18.87 8.08
N THR A 155 3.37 19.11 8.98
CA THR A 155 3.55 20.07 10.08
C THR A 155 4.73 19.66 10.97
N ALA A 156 4.85 18.38 11.31
CA ALA A 156 5.99 17.90 12.09
C ALA A 156 7.33 18.05 11.36
N LYS A 157 7.36 17.88 10.04
CA LYS A 157 8.54 18.15 9.20
C LYS A 157 8.88 19.65 9.18
N GLU A 158 7.89 20.53 9.13
CA GLU A 158 8.11 21.99 9.17
C GLU A 158 8.69 22.43 10.52
N GLU A 159 8.27 21.78 11.61
CA GLU A 159 8.79 22.02 12.97
C GLU A 159 10.21 21.46 13.17
N ASP A 160 10.50 20.27 12.63
CA ASP A 160 11.83 19.65 12.68
C ASP A 160 12.17 18.87 11.39
N PRO A 161 12.75 19.54 10.38
CA PRO A 161 13.02 18.93 9.08
C PRO A 161 14.03 17.79 9.11
N PHE A 162 14.91 17.76 10.12
CA PHE A 162 16.02 16.79 10.19
C PHE A 162 15.67 15.57 11.04
N GLN A 163 14.71 15.68 11.95
CA GLN A 163 14.31 14.56 12.82
C GLN A 163 13.16 13.72 12.27
N ASN A 164 12.44 14.19 11.24
CA ASN A 164 11.26 13.47 10.75
C ASN A 164 11.30 13.16 9.23
N PRO A 165 12.07 12.15 8.81
CA PRO A 165 12.09 11.70 7.41
C PRO A 165 10.78 11.01 7.00
N LEU A 166 9.88 10.70 7.94
CA LEU A 166 8.68 9.89 7.66
C LEU A 166 7.71 10.56 6.69
N TYR A 167 7.71 11.90 6.61
CA TYR A 167 6.92 12.59 5.59
C TYR A 167 7.33 12.13 4.18
N HIS A 168 8.63 11.95 3.92
CA HIS A 168 9.11 11.51 2.62
C HIS A 168 8.74 10.04 2.29
N CYS A 169 8.22 9.29 3.26
CA CYS A 169 7.81 7.90 3.10
C CYS A 169 6.28 7.73 2.94
N ILE A 170 5.49 8.81 2.86
CA ILE A 170 4.02 8.73 2.77
C ILE A 170 3.48 8.65 1.32
N LEU A 171 4.36 8.41 0.35
CA LEU A 171 4.00 8.33 -1.07
C LEU A 171 2.87 7.32 -1.33
N ALA A 172 3.01 6.07 -0.86
CA ALA A 172 2.01 5.02 -1.06
C ALA A 172 0.61 5.40 -0.56
N PRO A 173 0.42 5.85 0.70
CA PRO A 173 -0.89 6.30 1.17
C PRO A 173 -1.48 7.45 0.37
N LEU A 174 -0.69 8.47 0.02
CA LEU A 174 -1.18 9.61 -0.76
C LEU A 174 -1.58 9.19 -2.18
N PHE A 175 -0.79 8.33 -2.82
CA PHE A 175 -1.12 7.77 -4.12
C PHE A 175 -2.45 7.01 -4.07
N MET A 176 -2.64 6.12 -3.09
CA MET A 176 -3.90 5.38 -2.95
C MET A 176 -5.09 6.30 -2.65
N ALA A 177 -4.91 7.34 -1.84
CA ALA A 177 -5.95 8.31 -1.55
C ALA A 177 -6.38 9.09 -2.80
N ALA A 178 -5.43 9.61 -3.59
CA ALA A 178 -5.72 10.34 -4.82
C ALA A 178 -6.31 9.43 -5.90
N LEU A 179 -5.78 8.21 -6.05
CA LEU A 179 -6.24 7.23 -7.03
C LEU A 179 -7.69 6.80 -6.76
N SER A 180 -8.05 6.58 -5.49
CA SER A 180 -9.36 6.06 -5.10
C SER A 180 -10.43 7.13 -4.89
N ALA A 181 -10.12 8.42 -5.03
CA ALA A 181 -11.08 9.49 -4.80
C ALA A 181 -12.20 9.53 -5.87
N PRO A 182 -13.47 9.30 -5.48
CA PRO A 182 -14.60 9.35 -6.41
C PRO A 182 -14.73 10.71 -7.10
N ALA A 183 -15.20 10.74 -8.35
CA ALA A 183 -15.34 11.98 -9.13
C ALA A 183 -16.27 13.03 -8.48
N SER A 184 -17.26 12.58 -7.71
CA SER A 184 -18.20 13.42 -6.97
C SER A 184 -17.75 13.76 -5.54
N SER A 185 -16.62 13.21 -5.07
CA SER A 185 -16.20 13.35 -3.68
C SER A 185 -15.56 14.70 -3.41
N ALA A 186 -15.86 15.29 -2.25
CA ALA A 186 -15.23 16.52 -1.81
C ALA A 186 -13.75 16.33 -1.44
N CYS A 187 -13.30 15.10 -1.13
CA CYS A 187 -11.89 14.82 -0.84
C CYS A 187 -11.04 14.62 -2.11
N ARG A 188 -11.61 14.65 -3.33
CA ARG A 188 -10.86 14.43 -4.59
C ARG A 188 -9.83 15.50 -4.89
N ASP A 189 -10.24 16.76 -4.96
CA ASP A 189 -9.32 17.86 -5.24
C ASP A 189 -8.27 18.01 -4.12
N PRO A 190 -8.63 17.96 -2.82
CA PRO A 190 -7.63 17.94 -1.74
C PRO A 190 -6.63 16.78 -1.82
N ALA A 191 -7.08 15.57 -2.18
CA ALA A 191 -6.18 14.43 -2.30
C ALA A 191 -5.20 14.57 -3.46
N ALA A 192 -5.67 15.06 -4.61
CA ALA A 192 -4.80 15.37 -5.73
C ALA A 192 -3.83 16.51 -5.43
N GLU A 193 -4.28 17.58 -4.78
CA GLU A 193 -3.43 18.70 -4.42
C GLU A 193 -2.33 18.25 -3.46
N GLU A 194 -2.67 17.52 -2.40
CA GLU A 194 -1.68 17.02 -1.44
C GLU A 194 -0.67 16.06 -2.09
N PHE A 195 -1.16 15.12 -2.91
CA PHE A 195 -0.29 14.20 -3.63
C PHE A 195 0.60 14.92 -4.64
N LYS A 196 0.06 15.86 -5.41
CA LYS A 196 0.82 16.65 -6.38
C LYS A 196 1.88 17.51 -5.70
N ASN A 197 1.54 18.18 -4.60
CA ASN A 197 2.50 18.96 -3.82
C ASN A 197 3.67 18.08 -3.35
N PHE A 198 3.39 16.87 -2.87
CA PHE A 198 4.41 15.91 -2.46
C PHE A 198 5.32 15.48 -3.63
N VAL A 199 4.72 15.15 -4.77
CA VAL A 199 5.44 14.73 -6.00
C VAL A 199 6.32 15.87 -6.54
N ASP A 200 5.79 17.10 -6.59
CA ASP A 200 6.50 18.27 -7.09
C ASP A 200 7.65 18.67 -6.15
N GLU A 201 7.49 18.50 -4.83
CA GLU A 201 8.56 18.74 -3.86
C GLU A 201 9.74 17.77 -4.04
N ARG A 202 9.45 16.47 -4.23
CA ARG A 202 10.47 15.44 -4.45
C ARG A 202 11.13 15.58 -5.81
N ASN A 203 10.38 16.00 -6.83
CA ASN A 203 10.84 16.22 -8.20
C ASN A 203 11.62 15.03 -8.80
N HIS A 204 11.23 13.80 -8.44
CA HIS A 204 11.79 12.59 -9.03
C HIS A 204 10.94 12.13 -10.23
N PRO A 205 11.56 11.67 -11.34
CA PRO A 205 10.82 11.23 -12.53
C PRO A 205 9.81 10.10 -12.25
N VAL A 206 10.13 9.21 -11.32
CA VAL A 206 9.26 8.09 -10.90
C VAL A 206 7.98 8.62 -10.24
N ASP A 207 8.12 9.61 -9.36
CA ASP A 207 6.98 10.22 -8.65
C ASP A 207 6.06 10.97 -9.64
N GLN A 208 6.65 11.63 -10.65
CA GLN A 208 5.90 12.30 -11.72
C GLN A 208 5.13 11.29 -12.60
N ALA A 209 5.69 10.09 -12.83
CA ALA A 209 4.98 9.02 -13.53
C ALA A 209 3.75 8.55 -12.73
N LEU A 210 3.86 8.43 -11.41
CA LEU A 210 2.73 8.09 -10.54
C LEU A 210 1.61 9.14 -10.61
N TRP A 211 1.96 10.43 -10.68
CA TRP A 211 0.96 11.48 -10.92
C TRP A 211 0.27 11.34 -12.29
N GLY A 212 1.03 11.02 -13.34
CA GLY A 212 0.47 10.71 -14.66
C GLY A 212 -0.52 9.54 -14.62
N ILE A 213 -0.24 8.49 -13.84
CA ILE A 213 -1.16 7.35 -13.65
C ILE A 213 -2.47 7.79 -12.99
N VAL A 214 -2.42 8.64 -11.96
CA VAL A 214 -3.64 9.15 -11.30
C VAL A 214 -4.54 9.89 -12.30
N LEU A 215 -3.96 10.78 -13.10
CA LEU A 215 -4.69 11.52 -14.13
C LEU A 215 -5.31 10.61 -15.19
N GLU A 216 -4.55 9.63 -15.67
CA GLU A 216 -5.04 8.68 -16.67
C GLU A 216 -6.19 7.81 -16.11
N VAL A 217 -6.07 7.34 -14.87
CA VAL A 217 -7.13 6.56 -14.21
C VAL A 217 -8.39 7.38 -14.08
N TRP A 218 -8.27 8.64 -13.68
CA TRP A 218 -9.39 9.55 -13.57
C TRP A 218 -10.10 9.79 -14.91
N ASP A 219 -9.34 9.86 -16.00
CA ASP A 219 -9.88 9.98 -17.35
C ASP A 219 -10.62 8.71 -17.76
N ARG A 220 -9.99 7.53 -17.58
CA ARG A 220 -10.60 6.22 -17.85
C ARG A 220 -11.85 5.96 -17.01
N GLN A 221 -11.89 6.42 -15.76
CA GLN A 221 -13.06 6.26 -14.89
C GLN A 221 -14.27 7.06 -15.37
N ARG A 222 -14.09 8.17 -16.09
CA ARG A 222 -15.22 8.89 -16.69
C ARG A 222 -15.93 8.05 -17.74
N GLU A 223 -15.16 7.27 -18.49
CA GLU A 223 -15.68 6.37 -19.54
C GLU A 223 -16.13 5.02 -18.98
N ARG A 224 -15.44 4.53 -17.94
CA ARG A 224 -15.62 3.21 -17.33
C ARG A 224 -15.83 3.31 -15.81
N PRO A 225 -16.93 3.94 -15.33
CA PRO A 225 -17.15 4.18 -13.90
C PRO A 225 -17.30 2.90 -13.06
N GLN A 226 -17.58 1.77 -13.71
CA GLN A 226 -17.69 0.45 -13.07
C GLN A 226 -16.33 -0.18 -12.75
N CYS A 227 -15.23 0.30 -13.33
CA CYS A 227 -13.90 -0.27 -13.15
C CYS A 227 -13.27 0.27 -11.86
N VAL A 228 -12.65 -0.63 -11.10
CA VAL A 228 -11.91 -0.28 -9.87
C VAL A 228 -10.68 0.56 -10.26
N PRO A 229 -10.43 1.71 -9.62
CA PRO A 229 -9.31 2.59 -9.98
C PRO A 229 -7.96 1.86 -9.97
N LEU A 230 -7.72 0.98 -8.99
CA LEU A 230 -6.50 0.18 -8.91
C LEU A 230 -6.31 -0.77 -10.11
N SER A 231 -7.39 -1.31 -10.67
CA SER A 231 -7.30 -2.12 -11.90
C SER A 231 -6.88 -1.27 -13.09
N LEU A 232 -7.47 -0.08 -13.23
CA LEU A 232 -7.14 0.85 -14.32
C LEU A 232 -5.68 1.32 -14.23
N ALA A 233 -5.17 1.53 -13.01
CA ALA A 233 -3.78 1.90 -12.79
C ALA A 233 -2.83 0.78 -13.23
N ASN A 234 -3.14 -0.47 -12.89
CA ASN A 234 -2.35 -1.63 -13.31
C ASN A 234 -2.45 -1.87 -14.83
N GLU A 235 -3.63 -1.73 -15.42
CA GLU A 235 -3.86 -1.81 -16.88
C GLU A 235 -2.99 -0.79 -17.61
N PHE A 236 -3.05 0.48 -17.21
CA PHE A 236 -2.25 1.53 -17.83
C PHE A 236 -0.74 1.34 -17.64
N ALA A 237 -0.29 0.96 -16.45
CA ALA A 237 1.12 0.68 -16.21
C ALA A 237 1.63 -0.50 -17.07
N GLN A 238 0.81 -1.53 -17.28
CA GLN A 238 1.13 -2.64 -18.18
C GLN A 238 1.20 -2.21 -19.64
N GLU A 239 0.27 -1.36 -20.11
CA GLU A 239 0.30 -0.79 -21.47
C GLU A 239 1.56 0.04 -21.73
N MET A 240 2.03 0.76 -20.70
CA MET A 240 3.25 1.56 -20.76
C MET A 240 4.53 0.76 -20.51
N GLU A 241 4.40 -0.55 -20.25
CA GLU A 241 5.50 -1.47 -19.89
C GLU A 241 6.33 -1.04 -18.67
N ILE A 242 5.70 -0.32 -17.73
CA ILE A 242 6.35 0.19 -16.52
C ILE A 242 5.94 -0.63 -15.28
N GLU A 243 6.89 -0.79 -14.37
CA GLU A 243 6.67 -1.33 -13.04
C GLU A 243 7.15 -0.29 -12.02
N LEU A 244 6.29 0.12 -11.10
CA LEU A 244 6.56 1.18 -10.13
C LEU A 244 6.34 0.66 -8.71
N HIS A 245 7.37 0.77 -7.88
CA HIS A 245 7.28 0.49 -6.45
C HIS A 245 6.85 1.75 -5.69
N LEU A 246 5.94 1.61 -4.74
CA LEU A 246 5.40 2.73 -3.97
C LEU A 246 6.17 3.00 -2.65
N TYR A 247 7.35 2.40 -2.51
CA TYR A 247 8.25 2.50 -1.35
C TYR A 247 9.40 3.46 -1.60
#